data_AF-A0A7W7Y8G1-F1
#
_entry.id   AF-A0A7W7Y8G1-F1
#
_cell.length_a   1.000
_cell.length_b   1.000
_cell.length_c   1.000
_cell.angle_alpha   90.00
_cell.angle_beta   90.00
_cell.angle_gamma   90.00
#
_symmetry.space_group_name_H-M   'P 1'
#
loop_
_entity.id
_entity.type
_entity.pdbx_description
1 polymer ?
#
loop_
_entity_poly.entity_id
_entity_poly.type
_entity_poly.pdbx_seq_one_letter_code
_entity_poly.pdbx_strand_id
1 'polypeptide(L)' 'MNLIQNGRELSERWSATQACWRDARAQEFEKQYLEQLPGLLTKTSAMINELENLLRKIRKDCEPHP' A
#
# COMPACT_ATOMS: atom_id res chain seq x y z
N MET A 1 0.32 -8.10 7.60
CA MET A 1 1.10 -7.04 6.91
C MET A 1 0.17 -5.87 6.65
N ASN A 2 0.36 -4.71 7.28
CA ASN A 2 -0.57 -3.57 7.14
C ASN A 2 -0.01 -2.56 6.12
N LEU A 3 -0.31 -2.80 4.84
CA LEU A 3 0.25 -2.05 3.71
C LEU A 3 -0.06 -0.54 3.78
N ILE A 4 -1.26 -0.18 4.22
CA ILE A 4 -1.69 1.22 4.36
C ILE A 4 -0.93 1.91 5.50
N GLN A 5 -0.75 1.22 6.64
CA GLN A 5 0.00 1.77 7.77
C GLN A 5 1.46 2.06 7.39
N ASN A 6 2.12 1.12 6.70
CA ASN A 6 3.49 1.30 6.26
C ASN A 6 3.64 2.46 5.27
N GLY A 7 2.65 2.66 4.38
CA GLY A 7 2.63 3.81 3.46
C GLY A 7 2.49 5.15 4.17
N ARG A 8 1.68 5.21 5.24
CA ARG A 8 1.57 6.41 6.08
C ARG A 8 2.88 6.71 6.79
N GLU A 9 3.49 5.71 7.42
CA GLU A 9 4.77 5.88 8.11
C GLU A 9 5.88 6.35 7.16
N LEU A 10 5.91 5.84 5.93
CA LEU A 10 6.83 6.34 4.90
C LEU A 10 6.57 7.81 4.56
N SER A 11 5.31 8.22 4.44
CA SER A 11 4.94 9.60 4.13
C SER A 11 5.35 10.56 5.25
N GLU A 12 5.17 10.15 6.51
CA GLU A 12 5.62 10.91 7.68
C GLU A 12 7.15 11.05 7.71
N ARG A 13 7.87 9.95 7.46
CA ARG A 13 9.34 9.97 7.38
C ARG A 13 9.83 10.85 6.24
N TRP A 14 9.18 10.80 5.07
CA TRP A 14 9.50 11.66 3.93
C TRP A 14 9.35 13.14 4.29
N SER A 15 8.24 13.53 4.94
CA SER A 15 8.04 14.90 5.40
C SER A 15 9.14 15.37 6.36
N ALA A 16 9.60 14.50 7.27
CA ALA A 16 10.74 14.80 8.14
C ALA A 16 12.06 14.90 7.36
N THR A 17 12.31 14.03 6.38
CA THR A 17 13.50 14.10 5.52
C THR A 17 13.55 15.38 4.70
N GLN A 18 12.39 15.86 4.22
CA GLN A 18 12.28 17.15 3.53
C GLN A 18 12.66 18.33 4.44
N ALA A 19 12.83 18.16 5.76
CA ALA A 19 13.38 19.22 6.60
C ALA A 19 14.84 19.54 6.27
N CYS A 20 15.63 18.53 5.87
CA CYS A 20 17.07 18.66 5.61
C CYS A 20 17.50 18.35 4.18
N TRP A 21 16.64 17.71 3.36
CA TRP A 21 16.91 17.39 1.96
C TRP A 21 15.83 17.98 1.05
N ARG A 22 16.15 19.07 0.33
CA ARG A 22 15.20 19.88 -0.46
C ARG A 22 15.70 20.24 -1.86
N ASP A 23 16.72 19.55 -2.34
CA ASP A 23 17.30 19.84 -3.65
C ASP A 23 16.43 19.29 -4.80
N ALA A 24 16.87 19.50 -6.04
CA ALA A 24 16.18 19.00 -7.22
C ALA A 24 16.01 17.45 -7.20
N ARG A 25 16.93 16.72 -6.55
CA ARG A 25 16.80 15.25 -6.44
C ARG A 25 15.71 14.84 -5.46
N ALA A 26 15.55 15.58 -4.36
CA ALA A 26 14.43 15.34 -3.44
C ALA A 26 13.07 15.52 -4.15
N GLN A 27 12.95 16.56 -4.98
CA GLN A 27 11.72 16.80 -5.76
C GLN A 27 11.48 15.71 -6.82
N GLU A 28 12.54 15.28 -7.52
CA GLU A 28 12.43 14.20 -8.50
C GLU A 28 12.03 12.87 -7.84
N PHE A 29 12.59 12.57 -6.66
CA PHE A 29 12.24 11.38 -5.90
C PHE A 29 10.76 11.36 -5.48
N GLU A 30 10.26 12.47 -4.93
CA GLU A 30 8.85 12.60 -4.54
C GLU A 30 7.92 12.37 -5.72
N LYS A 31 8.20 13.04 -6.84
CA LYS A 31 7.41 12.93 -8.06
C LYS A 31 7.43 11.54 -8.68
N GLN A 32 8.59 10.90 -8.75
CA GLN A 32 8.73 9.60 -9.41
C GLN A 32 8.19 8.43 -8.57
N TYR A 33 8.35 8.48 -7.25
CA TYR A 33 8.12 7.31 -6.41
C TYR A 33 7.01 7.49 -5.38
N LEU A 34 6.84 8.70 -4.82
CA LEU A 34 5.93 8.91 -3.68
C LEU A 34 4.56 9.40 -4.10
N GLU A 35 4.43 10.28 -5.09
CA GLU A 35 3.14 10.85 -5.50
C GLU A 35 2.11 9.78 -5.89
N GLN A 36 2.53 8.76 -6.64
CA GLN A 36 1.66 7.67 -7.07
C GLN A 36 1.43 6.59 -6.01
N LEU A 37 2.26 6.56 -4.96
CA LEU A 37 2.31 5.45 -4.01
C LEU A 37 0.99 5.27 -3.24
N PRO A 38 0.34 6.32 -2.70
CA PRO A 38 -0.93 6.16 -1.99
C PRO A 38 -2.00 5.46 -2.83
N GLY A 39 -2.13 5.84 -4.10
CA GLY A 39 -3.10 5.22 -5.01
C GLY A 39 -2.78 3.75 -5.28
N LEU A 40 -1.50 3.41 -5.47
CA LEU A 40 -1.06 2.03 -5.66
C LEU A 40 -1.29 1.17 -4.40
N LEU A 41 -1.04 1.73 -3.22
CA LEU A 41 -1.28 1.03 -1.95
C LEU A 41 -2.77 0.77 -1.72
N THR A 42 -3.63 1.75 -1.98
CA THR A 42 -5.09 1.58 -1.89
C THR A 42 -5.58 0.51 -2.85
N LYS A 43 -5.16 0.55 -4.11
CA LYS A 43 -5.52 -0.45 -5.12
C LYS A 43 -5.06 -1.85 -4.72
N THR A 44 -3.81 -1.98 -4.27
CA THR A 44 -3.23 -3.26 -3.86
C THR A 44 -3.96 -3.83 -2.63
N SER A 45 -4.27 -2.99 -1.64
CA SER A 45 -5.03 -3.42 -0.47
C SER A 45 -6.42 -3.92 -0.83
N ALA A 46 -7.10 -3.26 -1.76
CA ALA A 46 -8.41 -3.70 -2.24
C ALA A 46 -8.32 -5.07 -2.95
N MET A 47 -7.34 -5.25 -3.82
CA MET A 47 -7.12 -6.53 -4.53
C MET A 47 -6.79 -7.69 -3.57
N ILE A 48 -5.97 -7.44 -2.54
CA ILE A 48 -5.67 -8.45 -1.51
C ILE A 48 -6.96 -8.86 -0.78
N ASN A 49 -7.79 -7.90 -0.38
CA ASN A 49 -9.06 -8.18 0.28
C ASN A 49 -10.02 -8.98 -0.62
N GLU A 50 -10.07 -8.66 -1.91
CA GLU A 50 -10.88 -9.40 -2.88
C GLU A 50 -10.40 -10.86 -3.04
N LEU A 51 -9.09 -11.07 -3.14
CA LEU A 51 -8.50 -12.41 -3.18
C LEU A 51 -8.82 -13.21 -1.91
N GLU A 52 -8.71 -12.59 -0.74
CA GLU A 52 -9.07 -13.23 0.53
C GLU A 52 -10.56 -13.62 0.59
N ASN A 53 -11.45 -12.79 0.02
CA ASN A 53 -12.87 -13.11 -0.09
C ASN A 53 -13.11 -14.31 -1.00
N LEU A 54 -12.46 -14.34 -2.16
CA LEU A 54 -12.56 -15.46 -3.10
C LEU A 54 -12.05 -16.76 -2.49
N LEU A 55 -10.89 -16.73 -1.82
CA LEU A 55 -10.32 -17.90 -1.14
C LEU A 55 -11.23 -18.41 -0.03
N ARG A 56 -11.85 -17.50 0.76
CA ARG A 56 -12.84 -17.88 1.79
C ARG A 56 -14.06 -18.55 1.19
N LYS A 57 -14.56 -18.05 0.06
CA LYS A 57 -15.69 -18.65 -0.64
C LYS A 57 -15.36 -20.04 -1.16
N ILE A 58 -14.23 -20.20 -1.85
CA ILE A 58 -13.77 -21.51 -2.36
C ILE A 58 -13.64 -22.51 -1.20
N ARG A 59 -13.06 -22.11 -0.06
CA ARG A 59 -12.94 -22.98 1.10
C ARG A 59 -14.29 -23.42 1.65
N LYS A 60 -15.27 -22.53 1.70
CA LYS A 60 -16.64 -22.84 2.14
C LYS A 60 -17.35 -23.77 1.15
N ASP A 61 -17.17 -23.54 -0.16
CA ASP A 61 -17.79 -24.34 -1.22
C ASP A 61 -17.18 -25.77 -1.30
N CYS A 62 -15.92 -25.94 -0.87
CA CYS A 62 -15.22 -27.22 -0.81
C CYS A 62 -15.29 -27.92 0.56
N GLU A 63 -15.90 -27.31 1.58
CA GLU A 63 -16.12 -27.96 2.88
C GLU A 63 -17.13 -29.11 2.67
N PRO A 64 -16.78 -30.37 2.97
CA PRO A 64 -17.68 -31.49 2.74
C PRO A 64 -18.96 -31.27 3.54
N HIS A 65 -20.09 -31.21 2.83
CA HIS A 65 -21.40 -31.25 3.46
C HIS A 65 -21.54 -32.58 4.21
N PRO A 66 -22.16 -32.60 5.41
CA PRO A 66 -22.37 -33.83 6.17
C PRO A 66 -23.19 -34.88 5.39
#